data_AF-A0A377JV29-F1
#
_entry.id   AF-A0A377JV29-F1
#
_cell.length_a   1.000
_cell.length_b   1.000
_cell.length_c   1.000
_cell.angle_alpha   90.00
_cell.angle_beta   90.00
_cell.angle_gamma   90.00
#
_symmetry.space_group_name_H-M   'P 1'
#
loop_
_entity.id
_entity.type
_entity.pdbx_description
1 polymer ?
#
loop_
_entity_poly.entity_id
_entity_poly.type
_entity_poly.pdbx_seq_one_letter_code
_entity_poly.pdbx_strand_id
1 'polypeptide(L)'
;MREVLLNDLTSGNHSADFVDFERSQTLCLASRPKSLKSTKETSQEQTTKIITLHSKYGNIKAIFETTLQSVMLPFTKGGEYFVFDNMRFYVIAGEGALYYLDCVKDYDFTNLEAECLEQFLLTGKQIRDSKQRELIKDFLEIDTKNIKKGKMYLLPKGYEMIAQSLIQGN
;
A
#
# COMPACT_ATOMS: atom_id res chain seq x y z
N MET A 1 -6.23 -0.28 -48.41
CA MET A 1 -4.99 0.08 -47.70
C MET A 1 -5.38 0.84 -46.45
N ARG A 2 -4.81 0.44 -45.31
CA ARG A 2 -5.06 1.02 -43.99
C ARG A 2 -4.33 2.35 -43.89
N GLU A 3 -5.00 3.39 -43.41
CA GLU A 3 -4.34 4.40 -42.58
C GLU A 3 -5.18 4.65 -41.33
N VAL A 4 -4.51 4.38 -40.22
CA VAL A 4 -4.86 4.66 -38.83
C VAL A 4 -4.20 6.00 -38.50
N LEU A 5 -4.74 6.72 -37.52
CA LEU A 5 -4.15 7.75 -36.64
C LEU A 5 -5.15 8.93 -36.53
N LEU A 6 -5.53 9.48 -35.38
CA LEU A 6 -5.03 9.42 -34.00
C LEU A 6 -6.24 9.65 -33.09
N ASN A 7 -6.44 8.79 -32.08
CA ASN A 7 -7.29 9.12 -30.94
C ASN A 7 -6.43 9.81 -29.90
N ASP A 8 -6.75 11.06 -29.58
CA ASP A 8 -6.29 11.76 -28.39
C ASP A 8 -6.83 11.05 -27.14
N LEU A 9 -5.97 10.28 -26.48
CA LEU A 9 -6.18 9.83 -25.11
C LEU A 9 -5.39 10.76 -24.20
N THR A 10 -6.07 11.78 -23.68
CA THR A 10 -5.63 12.52 -22.50
C THR A 10 -5.51 11.52 -21.33
N SER A 11 -4.30 11.00 -21.12
CA SER A 11 -3.94 10.20 -19.96
C SER A 11 -3.87 11.10 -18.73
N GLY A 12 -5.02 11.35 -18.14
CA GLY A 12 -5.16 11.95 -16.80
C GLY A 12 -5.25 10.86 -15.74
N ASN A 13 -4.26 9.96 -15.66
CA ASN A 13 -4.22 8.94 -14.61
C ASN A 13 -3.29 9.39 -13.47
N HIS A 14 -3.80 10.25 -12.61
CA HIS A 14 -3.32 10.34 -11.23
C HIS A 14 -4.40 9.76 -10.33
N SER A 15 -4.49 8.42 -10.32
CA SER A 15 -5.20 7.70 -9.27
C SER A 15 -4.53 8.08 -7.95
N ALA A 16 -5.30 8.52 -6.97
CA ALA A 16 -4.83 8.73 -5.62
C ALA A 16 -5.44 7.62 -4.76
N ASP A 17 -4.63 7.00 -3.90
CA ASP A 17 -5.10 5.92 -3.05
C ASP A 17 -5.63 6.46 -1.73
N PHE A 18 -6.60 5.73 -1.21
CA PHE A 18 -7.29 6.07 0.02
C PHE A 18 -6.50 5.51 1.20
N VAL A 19 -6.16 6.32 2.20
CA VAL A 19 -5.49 5.85 3.41
C VAL A 19 -6.47 5.82 4.57
N ASP A 20 -6.64 4.64 5.18
CA ASP A 20 -7.45 4.42 6.38
C ASP A 20 -6.58 4.54 7.64
N PHE A 21 -7.09 5.25 8.66
CA PHE A 21 -6.39 5.46 9.93
C PHE A 21 -6.87 4.57 11.08
N GLU A 22 -7.96 3.83 10.89
CA GLU A 22 -8.54 2.97 11.92
C GLU A 22 -8.53 1.50 11.46
N ARG A 23 -7.85 0.63 12.21
CA ARG A 23 -8.03 -0.82 12.03
C ARG A 23 -9.32 -1.22 12.76
N SER A 24 -10.43 -1.26 12.04
CA SER A 24 -11.65 -1.90 12.57
C SER A 24 -11.37 -3.38 12.80
N GLN A 25 -10.95 -3.75 14.01
CA GLN A 25 -10.95 -5.14 14.45
C GLN A 25 -12.39 -5.53 14.76
N THR A 26 -13.14 -5.99 13.75
CA THR A 26 -14.37 -6.73 14.01
C THR A 26 -14.01 -8.15 14.39
N LEU A 27 -13.86 -8.41 15.69
CA LEU A 27 -13.87 -9.75 16.26
C LEU A 27 -15.21 -10.00 16.97
N CYS A 28 -15.96 -10.93 16.36
CA CYS A 28 -16.86 -11.94 16.96
C CYS A 28 -18.30 -11.58 17.42
N LEU A 29 -19.26 -12.08 16.62
CA LEU A 29 -20.41 -12.97 16.92
C LEU A 29 -21.31 -12.79 18.17
N ALA A 30 -22.61 -12.69 17.82
CA ALA A 30 -23.80 -13.30 18.44
C ALA A 30 -24.72 -12.48 19.39
N SER A 31 -26.00 -12.52 19.00
CA SER A 31 -27.23 -12.45 19.83
C SER A 31 -27.93 -11.09 20.08
N ARG A 32 -29.12 -10.95 19.50
CA ARG A 32 -30.22 -9.98 19.79
C ARG A 32 -31.09 -10.50 20.98
N PRO A 33 -32.07 -9.74 21.56
CA PRO A 33 -32.38 -8.29 21.44
C PRO A 33 -32.84 -7.56 22.76
N LYS A 34 -33.04 -6.23 22.63
CA LYS A 34 -33.93 -5.28 23.36
C LYS A 34 -33.66 -4.98 24.85
N SER A 35 -33.26 -3.72 25.15
CA SER A 35 -34.14 -2.70 25.77
C SER A 35 -33.43 -1.35 26.03
N LEU A 36 -34.21 -0.27 25.89
CA LEU A 36 -34.11 1.05 26.55
C LEU A 36 -32.98 2.06 26.21
N LYS A 37 -33.41 3.11 25.49
CA LYS A 37 -33.16 4.56 25.72
C LYS A 37 -31.82 4.98 26.35
N SER A 38 -31.02 5.70 25.58
CA SER A 38 -30.70 7.11 25.89
C SER A 38 -29.96 7.73 24.71
N THR A 39 -30.58 8.74 24.12
CA THR A 39 -29.94 9.67 23.19
C THR A 39 -28.80 10.35 23.94
N LYS A 40 -27.56 9.98 23.66
CA LYS A 40 -26.38 10.67 24.15
C LYS A 40 -25.61 11.17 22.95
N GLU A 41 -25.96 12.38 22.54
CA GLU A 41 -25.12 13.24 21.72
C GLU A 41 -23.74 13.24 22.37
N THR A 42 -22.82 12.49 21.78
CA THR A 42 -21.42 12.50 22.16
C THR A 42 -20.79 13.49 21.22
N SER A 43 -20.52 14.68 21.73
CA SER A 43 -19.65 15.68 21.11
C SER A 43 -18.36 14.97 20.72
N GLN A 44 -18.25 14.57 19.45
CA GLN A 44 -16.99 14.06 18.92
C GLN A 44 -16.08 15.26 18.83
N GLU A 45 -15.15 15.35 19.76
CA GLU A 45 -13.95 16.16 19.65
C GLU A 45 -13.35 15.87 18.28
N GLN A 46 -13.53 16.78 17.33
CA GLN A 46 -12.94 16.67 16.00
C GLN A 46 -11.44 16.85 16.17
N THR A 47 -10.76 15.77 16.53
CA THR A 47 -9.30 15.73 16.57
C THR A 47 -8.81 15.86 15.14
N THR A 48 -8.32 17.05 14.80
CA THR A 48 -7.68 17.31 13.51
C THR A 48 -6.42 16.46 13.42
N LYS A 49 -6.42 15.52 12.49
CA LYS A 49 -5.27 14.66 12.17
C LYS A 49 -4.38 15.41 11.18
N ILE A 50 -3.12 15.61 11.55
CA ILE A 50 -2.12 16.28 10.70
C ILE A 50 -1.19 15.23 10.12
N ILE A 51 -1.07 15.21 8.80
CA ILE A 51 -0.19 14.32 8.04
C ILE A 51 0.78 15.20 7.27
N THR A 52 2.07 14.90 7.33
CA THR A 52 3.10 15.70 6.64
C THR A 52 3.80 14.85 5.59
N LEU A 53 3.92 15.37 4.38
CA LEU A 53 4.69 14.76 3.31
C LEU A 53 6.12 15.29 3.39
N HIS A 54 7.09 14.38 3.53
CA HIS A 54 8.50 14.69 3.52
C HIS A 54 9.16 14.22 2.22
N SER A 55 10.12 14.99 1.76
CA SER A 55 11.06 14.57 0.70
C SER A 55 12.10 13.58 1.24
N LYS A 56 12.84 12.95 0.34
CA LYS A 56 14.01 12.12 0.65
C LYS A 56 15.02 12.79 1.60
N TYR A 57 15.13 14.11 1.55
CA TYR A 57 16.06 14.90 2.37
C TYR A 57 15.45 15.40 3.69
N GLY A 58 14.21 15.02 4.01
CA GLY A 58 13.53 15.40 5.25
C GLY A 58 12.79 16.73 5.18
N ASN A 59 12.89 17.49 4.08
CA ASN A 59 12.11 18.72 3.91
C ASN A 59 10.63 18.41 3.77
N ILE A 60 9.78 19.17 4.46
CA ILE A 60 8.32 19.08 4.34
C ILE A 60 7.90 19.67 2.99
N LYS A 61 7.24 18.85 2.17
CA LYS A 61 6.69 19.25 0.86
C LYS A 61 5.24 19.71 0.95
N ALA A 62 4.45 19.05 1.81
CA ALA A 62 3.04 19.33 1.96
C ALA A 62 2.56 18.94 3.36
N ILE A 63 1.50 19.59 3.82
CA ILE A 63 0.81 19.30 5.07
C ILE A 63 -0.65 19.06 4.71
N PHE A 64 -1.19 17.95 5.21
CA PHE A 64 -2.58 17.55 5.03
C PHE A 64 -3.24 17.54 6.39
N GLU A 65 -4.30 18.33 6.53
CA GLU A 65 -5.12 18.36 7.72
C GLU A 65 -6.45 17.69 7.39
N THR A 66 -6.81 16.68 8.15
CA THR A 66 -8.07 15.96 7.96
C THR A 66 -8.78 15.73 9.28
N THR A 67 -10.09 15.87 9.28
CA THR A 67 -10.97 15.45 10.38
C THR A 67 -11.62 14.11 10.07
N LEU A 68 -11.41 13.58 8.86
CA LEU A 68 -12.00 12.33 8.40
C LEU A 68 -11.19 11.14 8.89
N GLN A 69 -11.86 9.99 8.97
CA GLN A 69 -11.24 8.71 9.35
C GLN A 69 -10.28 8.18 8.28
N SER A 70 -10.33 8.78 7.10
CA SER A 70 -9.58 8.37 5.92
C SER A 70 -9.42 9.54 4.95
N VAL A 71 -8.33 9.52 4.18
CA VAL A 71 -7.93 10.64 3.33
C VAL A 71 -7.31 10.14 2.03
N MET A 72 -7.57 10.86 0.94
CA MET A 72 -6.90 10.60 -0.33
C MET A 72 -5.52 11.24 -0.33
N LEU A 73 -4.47 10.43 -0.49
CA LEU A 73 -3.10 10.90 -0.58
C LEU A 73 -2.51 10.59 -1.95
N PRO A 74 -1.66 11.48 -2.50
CA PRO A 74 -0.93 11.17 -3.70
C PRO A 74 0.10 10.06 -3.45
N PHE A 75 0.40 9.29 -4.50
CA PHE A 75 1.47 8.29 -4.45
C PHE A 75 2.82 8.89 -4.10
N THR A 76 3.56 8.23 -3.21
CA THR A 76 4.93 8.58 -2.88
C THR A 76 5.87 8.27 -4.05
N LYS A 77 6.74 9.21 -4.42
CA LYS A 77 7.72 9.02 -5.50
C LYS A 77 9.14 9.30 -5.01
N GLY A 78 10.09 8.43 -5.36
CA GLY A 78 11.53 8.75 -5.26
C GLY A 78 12.03 9.02 -3.83
N GLY A 79 11.62 8.21 -2.86
CA GLY A 79 12.03 8.34 -1.45
C GLY A 79 11.26 9.40 -0.66
N GLU A 80 10.13 9.86 -1.17
CA GLU A 80 9.14 10.60 -0.39
C GLU A 80 8.43 9.68 0.61
N TYR A 81 8.08 10.22 1.78
CA TYR A 81 7.35 9.49 2.80
C TYR A 81 6.38 10.42 3.51
N PHE A 82 5.27 9.87 3.97
CA PHE A 82 4.34 10.57 4.84
C PHE A 82 4.68 10.30 6.30
N VAL A 83 4.41 11.27 7.16
CA VAL A 83 4.50 11.14 8.61
C VAL A 83 3.13 11.45 9.19
N PHE A 84 2.60 10.48 9.94
CA PHE A 84 1.38 10.62 10.72
C PHE A 84 1.62 10.01 12.10
N ASP A 85 1.31 10.75 13.17
CA ASP A 85 1.50 10.30 14.56
C ASP A 85 2.90 9.71 14.85
N ASN A 86 3.95 10.44 14.42
CA ASN A 86 5.37 10.01 14.47
C ASN A 86 5.71 8.71 13.71
N MET A 87 4.77 8.15 12.94
CA MET A 87 4.99 6.97 12.12
C MET A 87 5.18 7.36 10.65
N ARG A 88 6.22 6.79 10.04
CA ARG A 88 6.52 6.97 8.63
C ARG A 88 5.81 5.90 7.81
N PHE A 89 5.18 6.31 6.72
CA PHE A 89 4.54 5.38 5.81
C PHE A 89 4.63 5.86 4.36
N TYR A 90 4.42 4.93 3.44
CA TYR A 90 4.49 5.14 2.00
C TYR A 90 3.13 4.86 1.39
N VAL A 91 2.77 5.62 0.36
CA VAL A 91 1.50 5.46 -0.37
C VAL A 91 1.86 4.93 -1.73
N ILE A 92 1.66 3.63 -1.90
CA ILE A 92 1.90 2.89 -3.14
C ILE A 92 0.58 2.50 -3.78
N ALA A 93 0.62 2.20 -5.07
CA ALA A 93 -0.55 1.72 -5.79
C ALA A 93 -1.09 0.43 -5.18
N GLY A 94 -2.40 0.26 -5.20
CA GLY A 94 -3.06 -0.96 -4.79
C GLY A 94 -4.58 -0.88 -4.88
N GLU A 95 -5.25 -1.96 -4.50
CA GLU A 95 -6.70 -2.05 -4.52
C GLU A 95 -7.33 -1.74 -3.15
N GLY A 96 -8.10 -0.66 -3.12
CA GLY A 96 -8.89 -0.22 -1.96
C GLY A 96 -8.11 0.64 -0.98
N ALA A 97 -8.58 0.70 0.27
CA ALA A 97 -8.03 1.59 1.26
C ALA A 97 -6.79 1.01 1.96
N LEU A 98 -5.66 1.70 1.82
CA LEU A 98 -4.38 1.39 2.44
C LEU A 98 -4.39 1.79 3.92
N TYR A 99 -4.10 0.85 4.80
CA TYR A 99 -3.85 1.16 6.19
C TYR A 99 -2.42 1.69 6.34
N TYR A 100 -2.24 2.85 6.97
CA TYR A 100 -0.92 3.51 7.07
C TYR A 100 0.17 2.64 7.74
N LEU A 101 -0.20 1.73 8.64
CA LEU A 101 0.76 0.80 9.28
C LEU A 101 1.12 -0.41 8.41
N ASP A 102 0.39 -0.67 7.33
CA ASP A 102 0.68 -1.81 6.48
C ASP A 102 1.86 -1.52 5.52
N CYS A 103 2.15 -0.24 5.25
CA CYS A 103 3.19 0.22 4.34
C CYS A 103 4.18 1.19 5.01
N VAL A 104 4.93 0.67 5.99
CA VAL A 104 5.97 1.44 6.74
C VAL A 104 7.32 1.46 6.00
N LYS A 105 7.51 0.57 5.00
CA LYS A 105 8.74 0.43 4.21
C LYS A 105 8.50 0.87 2.76
N ASP A 106 9.51 1.48 2.15
CA ASP A 106 9.53 1.75 0.71
C ASP A 106 9.91 0.45 -0.01
N TYR A 107 8.91 -0.22 -0.57
CA TYR A 107 9.09 -1.49 -1.27
C TYR A 107 9.46 -1.22 -2.74
N ASP A 108 10.61 -1.73 -3.16
CA ASP A 108 11.09 -1.62 -4.54
C ASP A 108 11.67 -2.96 -5.00
N PHE A 109 11.02 -3.59 -5.98
CA PHE A 109 11.43 -4.87 -6.56
C PHE A 109 12.08 -4.71 -7.94
N THR A 110 12.43 -3.50 -8.34
CA THR A 110 13.09 -3.27 -9.65
C THR A 110 14.43 -4.01 -9.76
N ASN A 111 15.10 -4.25 -8.62
CA ASN A 111 16.37 -4.99 -8.55
C ASN A 111 16.20 -6.48 -8.17
N LEU A 112 14.97 -6.96 -7.97
CA LEU A 112 14.73 -8.36 -7.64
C LEU A 112 14.90 -9.20 -8.91
N GLU A 113 15.73 -10.25 -8.84
CA GLU A 113 15.88 -11.18 -9.95
C GLU A 113 14.81 -12.28 -9.87
N ALA A 114 14.02 -12.44 -10.94
CA ALA A 114 12.97 -13.45 -11.01
C ALA A 114 13.55 -14.87 -10.89
N GLU A 115 14.70 -15.14 -11.49
CA GLU A 115 15.41 -16.43 -11.39
C GLU A 115 15.80 -16.75 -9.95
N CYS A 116 16.31 -15.76 -9.21
CA CYS A 116 16.64 -15.90 -7.80
C CYS A 116 15.40 -16.26 -6.97
N LEU A 117 14.30 -15.53 -7.19
CA LEU A 117 13.02 -15.81 -6.51
C LEU A 117 12.48 -17.19 -6.87
N GLU A 118 12.46 -17.56 -8.15
CA GLU A 118 12.00 -18.87 -8.61
C GLU A 118 12.83 -20.00 -8.00
N GLN A 119 14.16 -19.88 -8.05
CA GLN A 119 15.06 -20.86 -7.44
C GLN A 119 14.80 -20.97 -5.93
N PHE A 120 14.54 -19.86 -5.24
CA PHE A 120 14.19 -19.88 -3.83
C PHE A 120 12.88 -20.62 -3.57
N LEU A 121 11.85 -20.38 -4.38
CA LEU A 121 10.54 -21.04 -4.27
C LEU A 121 10.63 -22.55 -4.58
N LEU A 122 11.42 -22.94 -5.58
CA LEU A 122 11.59 -24.34 -6.00
C LEU A 122 12.49 -25.14 -5.04
N THR A 123 13.62 -24.56 -4.63
CA THR A 123 14.64 -25.30 -3.87
C THR A 123 14.54 -25.12 -2.36
N GLY A 124 13.86 -24.06 -1.90
CA GLY A 124 13.84 -23.66 -0.49
C GLY A 124 15.21 -23.28 0.08
N LYS A 125 16.26 -23.19 -0.77
CA LYS A 125 17.63 -22.91 -0.33
C LYS A 125 17.84 -21.41 -0.22
N GLN A 126 18.67 -21.02 0.74
CA GLN A 126 18.99 -19.62 0.99
C GLN A 126 19.92 -19.08 -0.11
N ILE A 127 19.53 -17.95 -0.72
CA ILE A 127 20.35 -17.27 -1.73
C ILE A 127 21.59 -16.68 -1.07
N ARG A 128 22.73 -16.78 -1.77
CA ARG A 128 24.02 -16.24 -1.30
C ARG A 128 24.01 -14.72 -1.22
N ASP A 129 23.34 -14.06 -2.16
CA ASP A 129 23.20 -12.62 -2.15
C ASP A 129 22.23 -12.17 -1.04
N SER A 130 22.79 -11.45 -0.08
CA SER A 130 22.05 -10.84 1.01
C SER A 130 20.96 -9.86 0.55
N LYS A 131 21.19 -9.12 -0.55
CA LYS A 131 20.24 -8.13 -1.07
C LYS A 131 19.03 -8.82 -1.71
N GLN A 132 19.27 -9.76 -2.62
CA GLN A 132 18.21 -10.56 -3.22
C GLN A 132 17.38 -11.28 -2.15
N ARG A 133 18.04 -11.82 -1.12
CA ARG A 133 17.34 -12.47 -0.01
C ARG A 133 16.42 -11.51 0.76
N GLU A 134 16.82 -10.26 0.95
CA GLU A 134 15.95 -9.27 1.60
C GLU A 134 14.77 -8.92 0.70
N LEU A 135 15.01 -8.68 -0.59
CA LEU A 135 13.95 -8.41 -1.57
C LEU A 135 12.95 -9.56 -1.70
N ILE A 136 13.40 -10.81 -1.65
CA ILE A 136 12.51 -11.99 -1.66
C ILE A 136 11.65 -12.02 -0.41
N LYS A 137 12.22 -11.73 0.77
CA LYS A 137 11.44 -11.67 2.01
C LYS A 137 10.38 -10.57 1.95
N ASP A 138 10.77 -9.39 1.47
CA ASP A 138 9.86 -8.26 1.29
C ASP A 138 8.74 -8.61 0.28
N PHE A 139 9.09 -9.30 -0.81
CA PHE A 139 8.12 -9.77 -1.82
C PHE A 139 7.11 -10.74 -1.21
N LEU A 140 7.58 -11.75 -0.46
CA LEU A 140 6.73 -12.71 0.22
C LEU A 140 5.85 -12.07 1.31
N GLU A 141 6.36 -11.04 1.99
CA GLU A 141 5.58 -10.28 2.97
C GLU A 141 4.39 -9.59 2.29
N ILE A 142 4.62 -8.94 1.16
CA ILE A 142 3.58 -8.26 0.38
C ILE A 142 2.61 -9.25 -0.21
N ASP A 143 3.10 -10.34 -0.80
CA ASP A 143 2.24 -11.39 -1.34
C ASP A 143 1.36 -12.00 -0.25
N THR A 144 1.92 -12.24 0.94
CA THR A 144 1.15 -12.67 2.12
C THR A 144 0.08 -11.66 2.53
N LYS A 145 0.37 -10.35 2.49
CA LYS A 145 -0.61 -9.29 2.78
C LYS A 145 -1.71 -9.25 1.73
N ASN A 146 -1.35 -9.37 0.45
CA ASN A 146 -2.29 -9.40 -0.68
C ASN A 146 -3.22 -10.61 -0.59
N ILE A 147 -2.67 -11.81 -0.35
CA ILE A 147 -3.43 -13.05 -0.14
C ILE A 147 -4.38 -12.92 1.05
N LYS A 148 -3.91 -12.39 2.19
CA LYS A 148 -4.75 -12.18 3.39
C LYS A 148 -5.92 -11.23 3.15
N LYS A 149 -5.74 -10.23 2.28
CA LYS A 149 -6.80 -9.29 1.90
C LYS A 149 -7.66 -9.82 0.75
N GLY A 150 -7.21 -10.86 0.05
CA GLY A 150 -7.91 -11.47 -1.09
C GLY A 150 -7.91 -10.62 -2.36
N LYS A 151 -7.01 -9.63 -2.47
CA LYS A 151 -6.92 -8.66 -3.56
C LYS A 151 -5.51 -8.10 -3.70
N MET A 152 -5.22 -7.37 -4.79
CA MET A 152 -3.91 -6.73 -5.00
C MET A 152 -3.78 -5.47 -4.14
N TYR A 153 -3.73 -5.68 -2.83
CA TYR A 153 -3.79 -4.63 -1.82
C TYR A 153 -2.57 -3.70 -1.84
N LEU A 154 -1.37 -4.25 -2.02
CA LEU A 154 -0.12 -3.52 -2.19
C LEU A 154 0.51 -3.93 -3.52
N LEU A 155 0.77 -2.95 -4.37
CA LEU A 155 1.39 -3.14 -5.67
C LEU A 155 2.62 -2.21 -5.82
N PRO A 156 3.76 -2.58 -5.20
CA PRO A 156 4.98 -1.80 -5.33
C PRO A 156 5.60 -1.90 -6.72
N LYS A 157 6.57 -1.02 -6.99
CA LYS A 157 7.29 -1.00 -8.26
C LYS A 157 8.06 -2.31 -8.49
N GLY A 158 7.97 -2.82 -9.71
CA GLY A 158 8.60 -4.09 -10.11
C GLY A 158 7.82 -5.34 -9.70
N TYR A 159 6.83 -5.25 -8.80
CA TYR A 159 6.07 -6.42 -8.33
C TYR A 159 5.38 -7.18 -9.48
N GLU A 160 4.64 -6.47 -10.33
CA GLU A 160 3.94 -7.07 -11.47
C GLU A 160 4.90 -7.75 -12.45
N MET A 161 6.05 -7.14 -12.73
CA MET A 161 7.03 -7.71 -13.64
C MET A 161 7.57 -9.04 -13.13
N ILE A 162 7.90 -9.09 -11.84
CA ILE A 162 8.39 -10.31 -11.20
C ILE A 162 7.29 -11.37 -11.17
N ALA A 163 6.08 -11.00 -10.76
CA ALA A 163 4.95 -11.92 -10.74
C ALA A 163 4.63 -12.49 -12.14
N GLN A 164 4.68 -11.68 -13.20
CA GLN A 164 4.50 -12.14 -14.57
C GLN A 164 5.62 -13.07 -15.03
N SER A 165 6.87 -12.75 -14.67
CA SER A 165 8.03 -13.60 -15.01
C SER A 165 7.90 -14.99 -14.39
N LEU A 166 7.41 -15.09 -13.15
CA LEU A 166 7.15 -16.38 -12.49
C LEU A 166 6.04 -17.19 -13.17
N ILE A 167 5.04 -16.54 -13.76
CA ILE A 167 3.93 -17.22 -14.43
C ILE A 167 4.35 -17.72 -15.81
N GLN A 168 5.12 -16.92 -16.54
CA GLN A 168 5.54 -17.27 -17.90
C GLN A 168 6.53 -18.43 -17.90
N GLY A 169 7.28 -18.61 -16.81
CA GLY A 169 8.40 -19.54 -16.75
C GLY A 169 9.53 -19.00 -17.63
N ASN A 170 10.73 -18.88 -17.07
CA ASN A 170 11.88 -18.43 -17.86
C ASN A 170 12.37 -19.53 -18.82
#